data_AF-A0A6L5Z533-F1
#
_entry.id   AF-A0A6L5Z533-F1
#
_cell.length_a   1.000
_cell.length_b   1.000
_cell.length_c   1.000
_cell.angle_alpha   90.00
_cell.angle_beta   90.00
_cell.angle_gamma   90.00
#
_symmetry.space_group_name_H-M   'P 1'
#
loop_
_entity.id
_entity.type
_entity.pdbx_description
1 polymer ?
#
loop_
_entity_poly.entity_id
_entity_poly.type
_entity_poly.pdbx_seq_one_letter_code
_entity_poly.pdbx_strand_id
1 'polypeptide(L)'
;MMFGIFAMMGVLLWSSISKTFFTPTLWTLEMAQFAMVAYYVLGGPYSIQLGSNVRMDLFYGSWTDRRRAWVDAFTVLFLIFYLAILLWGGVSSTAYSLGDFSGEPFRFFADLIATFFTEGPAAAAEKLGHMERSASAWRPYLWPIKLVMVVGIVLMLLQAVSELLKDILRIRGHDI
;
A
#
# COMPACT_ATOMS: atom_id res chain seq x y z
N MET A 1 -4.82 10.64 7.35
CA MET A 1 -3.65 10.85 6.46
C MET A 1 -2.73 11.96 6.94
N MET A 2 -3.19 13.21 7.07
CA MET A 2 -2.35 14.34 7.51
C MET A 2 -1.64 14.12 8.86
N PHE A 3 -2.18 13.31 9.76
CA PHE A 3 -1.58 13.09 11.08
C PHE A 3 -0.51 11.98 11.17
N GLY A 4 -0.32 11.18 10.12
CA GLY A 4 0.67 10.09 10.12
C GLY A 4 2.11 10.60 10.31
N ILE A 5 2.38 11.82 9.83
CA ILE A 5 3.66 12.49 10.02
C ILE A 5 3.93 12.81 11.50
N PHE A 6 2.91 13.16 12.29
CA PHE A 6 3.09 13.42 13.72
C PHE A 6 3.40 12.13 14.50
N ALA A 7 2.82 11.00 14.09
CA ALA A 7 3.18 9.70 14.65
C ALA A 7 4.65 9.38 14.37
N MET A 8 5.11 9.57 13.13
CA MET A 8 6.52 9.40 12.76
C MET A 8 7.44 10.38 13.53
N MET A 9 7.05 11.65 13.64
CA MET A 9 7.77 12.65 14.44
C MET A 9 7.87 12.24 15.90
N GLY A 10 6.81 11.70 16.50
CA GLY A 10 6.83 11.18 17.87
C GLY A 10 7.82 10.03 18.04
N VAL A 11 7.85 9.08 17.10
CA VAL A 11 8.81 7.97 17.11
C VAL A 11 10.25 8.47 16.98
N LEU A 12 10.50 9.42 16.07
CA LEU A 12 11.83 10.01 15.88
C LEU A 12 12.27 10.85 17.08
N LEU A 13 11.35 11.62 17.67
CA LEU A 13 11.60 12.39 18.88
C LEU A 13 11.99 11.45 20.04
N TRP A 14 11.25 10.35 20.21
CA TRP A 14 11.58 9.31 21.18
C TRP A 14 12.93 8.63 20.88
N SER A 15 13.23 8.39 19.60
CA SER A 15 14.56 7.89 19.20
C SER A 15 15.67 8.84 19.65
N SER A 16 15.50 10.15 19.46
CA SER A 16 16.50 11.15 19.85
C SER A 16 16.63 11.24 21.37
N ILE A 17 15.51 11.29 22.11
CA ILE A 17 15.53 11.34 23.58
C ILE A 17 16.18 10.07 24.15
N SER A 18 15.79 8.89 23.66
CA SER A 18 16.34 7.62 24.17
C SER A 18 17.82 7.45 23.88
N LYS A 19 18.34 7.96 22.76
CA LYS A 19 19.77 7.90 22.43
C LYS A 19 20.62 8.86 23.27
N THR A 20 20.07 10.00 23.65
CA THR A 20 20.80 11.04 24.40
C THR A 20 20.77 10.79 25.91
N PHE A 21 19.63 10.35 26.44
CA PHE A 21 19.42 10.28 27.89
C PHE A 21 19.30 8.86 28.45
N PHE A 22 19.07 7.86 27.60
CA PHE A 22 18.77 6.49 28.02
C PHE A 22 19.58 5.47 27.20
N THR A 23 19.22 4.19 27.31
CA THR A 23 19.72 3.14 26.41
C THR A 23 19.02 3.25 25.05
N PRO A 24 19.76 3.22 23.93
CA PRO A 24 19.18 3.29 22.59
C PRO A 24 18.09 2.23 22.37
N THR A 25 16.90 2.68 21.99
CA THR A 25 15.75 1.81 21.73
C THR A 25 15.85 1.18 20.35
N LEU A 26 15.85 -0.15 20.28
CA LEU A 26 16.07 -0.90 19.04
C LEU A 26 14.90 -0.78 18.03
N TRP A 27 13.69 -0.51 18.52
CA TRP A 27 12.47 -0.53 17.70
C TRP A 27 12.23 0.75 16.89
N THR A 28 12.83 1.87 17.31
CA THR A 28 12.44 3.21 16.81
C THR A 28 12.75 3.41 15.34
N LEU A 29 13.87 2.87 14.85
CA LEU A 29 14.25 2.98 13.44
C LEU A 29 13.23 2.31 12.52
N GLU A 30 12.85 1.07 12.83
CA GLU A 30 11.91 0.30 12.00
C GLU A 30 10.49 0.84 12.12
N MET A 31 10.06 1.30 13.29
CA MET A 31 8.77 1.96 13.44
C MET A 31 8.69 3.26 12.66
N ALA A 32 9.78 4.04 12.59
CA ALA A 32 9.82 5.22 11.73
C ALA A 32 9.71 4.84 10.24
N GLN A 33 10.40 3.78 9.81
CA GLN A 33 10.32 3.29 8.43
C GLN A 33 8.92 2.75 8.08
N PHE A 34 8.30 1.97 8.97
CA PHE A 34 6.95 1.44 8.74
C PHE A 34 5.92 2.55 8.74
N ALA A 35 6.04 3.54 9.63
CA ALA A 35 5.18 4.73 9.64
C ALA A 35 5.33 5.54 8.35
N MET A 36 6.56 5.72 7.87
CA MET A 36 6.85 6.39 6.60
C MET A 36 6.20 5.66 5.42
N VAL A 37 6.42 4.34 5.31
CA VAL A 37 5.85 3.52 4.24
C VAL A 37 4.32 3.55 4.28
N ALA A 38 3.73 3.37 5.47
CA ALA A 38 2.29 3.46 5.64
C ALA A 38 1.74 4.83 5.21
N TYR A 39 2.42 5.92 5.59
CA TYR A 39 2.04 7.27 5.21
C TYR A 39 2.12 7.51 3.70
N TYR A 40 3.19 7.09 3.03
CA TYR A 40 3.33 7.27 1.58
C TYR A 40 2.36 6.40 0.77
N VAL A 41 2.24 5.13 1.13
CA VAL A 41 1.44 4.15 0.37
C VAL A 41 -0.06 4.44 0.50
N LEU A 42 -0.53 4.88 1.67
CA LEU A 42 -1.90 5.37 1.84
C LEU A 42 -2.07 6.81 1.29
N GLY A 43 -0.97 7.56 1.16
CA GLY A 43 -0.89 8.94 0.69
C GLY A 43 -1.16 9.09 -0.79
N GLY A 44 -0.58 8.19 -1.58
CA GLY A 44 -0.70 8.18 -3.04
C GLY A 44 -2.14 8.23 -3.56
N PRO A 45 -3.04 7.32 -3.17
CA PRO A 45 -4.42 7.35 -3.67
C PRO A 45 -5.15 8.64 -3.29
N TYR A 46 -4.92 9.15 -2.08
CA TYR A 46 -5.55 10.38 -1.59
C TYR A 46 -5.06 11.62 -2.35
N SER A 47 -3.76 11.72 -2.68
CA SER A 47 -3.22 12.85 -3.44
C SER A 47 -3.66 12.85 -4.90
N ILE A 48 -3.82 11.65 -5.50
CA ILE A 48 -4.38 11.50 -6.85
C ILE A 48 -5.83 11.99 -6.87
N GLN A 49 -6.65 11.63 -5.87
CA GLN A 49 -8.04 12.06 -5.79
C GLN A 49 -8.18 13.59 -5.71
N LEU A 50 -7.29 14.25 -4.96
CA LEU A 50 -7.28 15.70 -4.81
C LEU A 50 -6.66 16.43 -6.01
N GLY A 51 -6.06 15.72 -6.96
CA GLY A 51 -5.31 16.32 -8.06
C GLY A 51 -4.13 17.18 -7.58
N SER A 52 -3.63 16.94 -6.37
CA SER A 52 -2.59 17.77 -5.74
C SER A 52 -1.17 17.41 -6.17
N ASN A 53 -1.03 16.49 -7.14
CA ASN A 53 0.25 16.11 -7.69
C ASN A 53 0.74 17.22 -8.63
N VAL A 54 2.01 17.62 -8.49
CA VAL A 54 2.63 18.58 -9.40
C VAL A 54 2.77 17.91 -10.77
N ARG A 55 1.86 18.25 -11.69
CA ARG A 55 1.88 17.79 -13.07
C ARG A 55 2.80 18.69 -13.90
N MET A 56 3.81 18.10 -14.52
CA MET A 56 4.70 18.81 -15.46
C MET A 56 4.05 18.83 -16.85
N ASP A 57 3.08 19.72 -17.06
CA ASP A 57 2.24 19.74 -18.26
C ASP A 57 2.85 20.56 -19.42
N LEU A 58 4.13 20.34 -19.76
CA LEU A 58 4.82 21.12 -20.81
C LEU A 58 4.17 20.94 -22.19
N PHE A 59 3.75 19.72 -22.53
CA PHE A 59 3.09 19.39 -23.80
C PHE A 59 1.56 19.31 -23.70
N TYR A 60 1.04 19.09 -22.48
CA TYR A 60 -0.39 18.93 -22.23
C TYR A 60 -1.17 20.25 -22.24
N GLY A 61 -0.49 21.38 -22.00
CA GLY A 61 -1.12 22.70 -21.89
C GLY A 61 -1.81 23.21 -23.16
N SER A 62 -1.38 22.76 -24.35
CA SER A 62 -1.95 23.19 -25.64
C SER A 62 -2.93 22.19 -26.26
N TRP A 63 -3.16 21.05 -25.62
CA TRP A 63 -4.03 20.00 -26.15
C TRP A 63 -5.48 20.22 -25.75
N THR A 64 -6.40 19.83 -26.64
CA THR A 64 -7.83 19.82 -26.33
C THR A 64 -8.17 18.75 -25.29
N ASP A 65 -9.21 18.98 -24.50
CA ASP A 65 -9.61 18.07 -23.41
C ASP A 65 -9.86 16.64 -23.88
N ARG A 66 -10.38 16.46 -25.10
CA ARG A 66 -10.55 15.14 -25.71
C ARG A 66 -9.22 14.44 -26.01
N ARG A 67 -8.21 15.15 -26.53
CA ARG A 67 -6.90 14.53 -26.83
C ARG A 67 -6.17 14.16 -25.55
N ARG A 68 -6.26 15.03 -24.53
CA ARG A 68 -5.74 14.76 -23.19
C ARG A 68 -6.38 13.50 -22.60
N ALA A 69 -7.71 13.43 -22.56
CA ALA A 69 -8.43 12.29 -22.03
C ALA A 69 -8.11 10.95 -22.76
N TRP A 70 -7.89 10.97 -24.07
CA TRP A 70 -7.47 9.77 -24.80
C TRP A 70 -6.08 9.26 -24.38
N VAL A 71 -5.12 10.17 -24.18
CA VAL A 71 -3.77 9.79 -23.75
C VAL A 71 -3.76 9.37 -22.29
N ASP A 72 -4.53 10.05 -21.43
CA ASP A 72 -4.68 9.68 -20.02
C ASP A 72 -5.32 8.28 -19.90
N ALA A 73 -6.41 8.03 -20.64
CA ALA A 73 -7.07 6.71 -20.67
C ALA A 73 -6.17 5.59 -21.20
N PHE A 74 -5.23 5.89 -22.10
CA PHE A 74 -4.27 4.90 -22.58
C PHE A 74 -3.13 4.67 -21.58
N THR A 75 -2.56 5.74 -21.04
CA THR A 75 -1.41 5.66 -20.12
C THR A 75 -1.78 5.04 -18.77
N VAL A 76 -3.01 5.28 -18.29
CA VAL A 76 -3.50 4.69 -17.03
C VAL A 76 -3.61 3.17 -17.11
N LEU A 77 -3.75 2.56 -18.29
CA LEU A 77 -3.73 1.10 -18.45
C LEU A 77 -2.39 0.49 -18.04
N PHE A 78 -1.27 1.16 -18.36
CA PHE A 78 0.05 0.72 -17.91
C PHE A 78 0.20 0.85 -16.40
N LEU A 79 -0.36 1.92 -15.82
CA LEU A 79 -0.39 2.09 -14.36
C LEU A 79 -1.21 0.97 -13.69
N ILE A 80 -2.40 0.67 -14.20
CA ILE A 80 -3.25 -0.43 -13.71
C ILE A 80 -2.53 -1.76 -13.82
N PHE A 81 -1.89 -2.05 -14.96
CA PHE A 81 -1.11 -3.26 -15.15
C PHE A 81 0.05 -3.38 -14.16
N TYR A 82 0.82 -2.31 -13.99
CA TYR A 82 1.90 -2.24 -13.00
C TYR A 82 1.38 -2.47 -11.58
N LEU A 83 0.30 -1.78 -11.19
CA LEU A 83 -0.32 -1.93 -9.88
C LEU A 83 -0.89 -3.33 -9.66
N ALA A 84 -1.42 -4.00 -10.69
CA ALA A 84 -1.90 -5.37 -10.59
C ALA A 84 -0.76 -6.37 -10.33
N ILE A 85 0.37 -6.23 -11.03
CA ILE A 85 1.58 -7.05 -10.77
C ILE A 85 2.11 -6.77 -9.36
N LEU A 86 2.17 -5.49 -8.97
CA LEU A 86 2.63 -5.10 -7.65
C LEU A 86 1.71 -5.65 -6.55
N LEU A 87 0.39 -5.65 -6.78
CA LEU A 87 -0.59 -6.24 -5.87
C LEU A 87 -0.38 -7.75 -5.74
N TRP A 88 -0.17 -8.45 -6.85
CA TRP A 88 0.15 -9.88 -6.83
C TRP A 88 1.40 -10.17 -5.99
N GLY A 89 2.49 -9.41 -6.22
CA GLY A 89 3.71 -9.52 -5.44
C GLY A 89 3.51 -9.19 -3.95
N GLY A 90 2.72 -8.16 -3.64
CA GLY A 90 2.40 -7.76 -2.27
C GLY A 90 1.57 -8.79 -1.51
N VAL A 91 0.53 -9.34 -2.15
CA VAL A 91 -0.32 -10.41 -1.58
C VAL A 91 0.50 -11.67 -1.36
N SER A 92 1.33 -12.06 -2.34
CA SER A 92 2.24 -13.21 -2.22
C SER A 92 3.24 -13.03 -1.07
N SER A 93 3.82 -11.83 -0.95
CA SER A 93 4.77 -11.51 0.13
C SER A 93 4.11 -11.47 1.52
N THR A 94 2.83 -11.09 1.58
CA THR A 94 2.04 -11.09 2.83
C THR A 94 1.69 -12.52 3.24
N ALA A 95 1.24 -13.36 2.31
CA ALA A 95 0.98 -14.78 2.56
C ALA A 95 2.26 -15.49 3.03
N TYR A 96 3.38 -15.25 2.35
CA TYR A 96 4.69 -15.77 2.74
C TYR A 96 5.07 -15.37 4.18
N SER A 97 4.82 -14.11 4.56
CA SER A 97 5.12 -13.63 5.92
C SER A 97 4.26 -14.27 7.01
N LEU A 98 3.14 -14.87 6.65
CA LEU A 98 2.22 -15.61 7.52
C LEU A 98 2.46 -17.13 7.49
N GLY A 99 3.41 -17.60 6.66
CA GLY A 99 3.82 -19.01 6.59
C GLY A 99 3.33 -19.78 5.36
N ASP A 100 2.84 -19.09 4.32
CA ASP A 100 2.51 -19.75 3.05
C ASP A 100 3.75 -19.97 2.18
N PHE A 101 4.10 -21.24 1.97
CA PHE A 101 5.18 -21.68 1.07
C PHE A 101 4.66 -22.41 -0.17
N SER A 102 3.33 -22.51 -0.33
CA SER A 102 2.68 -23.26 -1.41
C SER A 102 2.71 -22.54 -2.76
N GLY A 103 2.91 -21.22 -2.75
CA GLY A 103 2.88 -20.37 -3.95
C GLY A 103 1.47 -19.99 -4.42
N GLU A 104 0.43 -20.36 -3.66
CA GLU A 104 -0.97 -20.07 -3.96
C GLU A 104 -1.61 -19.15 -2.89
N PRO A 105 -1.22 -17.87 -2.84
CA PRO A 105 -1.56 -16.98 -1.74
C PRO A 105 -3.08 -16.75 -1.59
N PHE A 106 -3.83 -16.74 -2.70
CA PHE A 106 -5.28 -16.57 -2.66
C PHE A 106 -6.00 -17.77 -2.02
N ARG A 107 -5.50 -18.99 -2.25
CA ARG A 107 -6.06 -20.18 -1.61
C ARG A 107 -5.71 -20.20 -0.12
N PHE A 108 -4.48 -19.86 0.23
CA PHE A 108 -4.07 -19.73 1.63
C PHE A 108 -4.97 -18.77 2.41
N PHE A 109 -5.21 -17.56 1.90
CA PHE A 109 -6.09 -16.61 2.59
C PHE A 109 -7.55 -17.06 2.63
N ALA A 110 -8.07 -17.66 1.55
CA ALA A 110 -9.42 -18.20 1.54
C ALA A 110 -9.60 -19.31 2.59
N ASP A 111 -8.63 -20.22 2.69
CA ASP A 111 -8.60 -21.29 3.68
C ASP A 111 -8.45 -20.74 5.10
N LEU A 112 -7.58 -19.74 5.31
CA LEU A 112 -7.40 -19.11 6.61
C LEU A 112 -8.71 -18.47 7.09
N ILE A 113 -9.40 -17.74 6.20
CA ILE A 113 -10.70 -17.12 6.49
C ILE A 113 -11.76 -18.19 6.74
N ALA A 114 -11.85 -19.22 5.88
CA ALA A 114 -12.80 -20.30 6.05
C ALA A 114 -12.61 -21.00 7.40
N THR A 115 -11.37 -21.39 7.72
CA THR A 115 -11.01 -22.07 8.98
C THR A 115 -11.33 -21.18 10.20
N PHE A 116 -11.07 -19.87 10.09
CA PHE A 116 -11.43 -18.92 11.15
C PHE A 116 -12.93 -18.91 11.45
N PHE A 117 -13.78 -18.98 10.42
CA PHE A 117 -15.24 -18.98 10.58
C PHE A 117 -15.83 -20.37 10.89
N THR A 118 -15.21 -21.46 10.44
CA THR A 118 -15.72 -22.82 10.64
C THR A 118 -15.22 -23.48 11.91
N GLU A 119 -13.94 -23.34 12.22
CA GLU A 119 -13.24 -24.06 13.29
C GLU A 119 -12.77 -23.12 14.42
N GLY A 120 -12.84 -21.81 14.18
CA GLY A 120 -12.56 -20.76 15.15
C GLY A 120 -11.13 -20.21 15.08
N PRO A 121 -10.82 -19.21 15.93
CA PRO A 121 -9.55 -18.48 15.88
C PRO A 121 -8.32 -19.34 16.19
N ALA A 122 -8.49 -20.38 17.02
CA ALA A 122 -7.40 -21.28 17.40
C ALA A 122 -6.95 -22.14 16.21
N ALA A 123 -7.89 -22.71 15.46
CA ALA A 123 -7.60 -23.51 14.26
C ALA A 123 -6.99 -22.66 13.13
N ALA A 124 -7.44 -21.41 12.97
CA ALA A 124 -6.82 -20.47 12.03
C ALA A 124 -5.37 -20.13 12.42
N ALA A 125 -5.07 -20.06 13.72
CA ALA A 125 -3.71 -19.82 14.21
C ALA A 125 -2.77 -21.02 13.96
N GLU A 126 -3.29 -22.25 13.96
CA GLU A 126 -2.49 -23.44 13.59
C GLU A 126 -2.09 -23.44 12.11
N LYS A 127 -2.87 -22.80 11.24
CA LYS A 127 -2.51 -22.59 9.83
C LYS A 127 -1.44 -21.53 9.62
N LEU A 128 -1.19 -20.68 10.62
CA LEU A 128 -0.08 -19.73 10.56
C LEU A 128 1.23 -20.49 10.80
N GLY A 129 2.07 -20.51 9.77
CA GLY A 129 3.37 -21.17 9.83
C GLY A 129 4.43 -20.30 10.50
N HIS A 130 5.66 -20.38 9.99
CA HIS A 130 6.75 -19.56 10.50
C HIS A 130 6.54 -18.08 10.12
N MET A 131 6.11 -17.27 11.09
CA MET A 131 5.91 -15.84 10.88
C MET A 131 7.23 -15.12 10.62
N GLU A 132 7.32 -14.47 9.47
CA GLU A 132 8.52 -13.74 9.04
C GLU A 132 8.78 -12.54 9.95
N ARG A 133 10.01 -12.46 10.45
CA ARG A 133 10.50 -11.36 11.27
C ARG A 133 11.61 -10.62 10.55
N SER A 134 11.70 -9.31 10.80
CA SER A 134 12.81 -8.50 10.31
C SER A 134 14.16 -9.05 10.79
N ALA A 135 15.19 -8.88 9.95
CA ALA A 135 16.58 -9.22 10.26
C ALA A 135 17.27 -8.19 11.19
N SER A 136 16.51 -7.23 11.74
CA SER A 136 17.01 -6.21 12.66
C SER A 136 17.26 -6.73 14.07
N ALA A 137 17.84 -5.88 14.92
CA ALA A 137 17.99 -6.17 16.35
C ALA A 137 16.65 -6.29 17.10
N TRP A 138 15.59 -5.64 16.63
CA TRP A 138 14.26 -5.66 17.27
C TRP A 138 13.38 -6.83 16.76
N ARG A 139 13.60 -7.29 15.52
CA ARG A 139 12.93 -8.45 14.91
C ARG A 139 11.39 -8.40 14.91
N PRO A 140 10.75 -7.29 14.51
CA PRO A 140 9.29 -7.22 14.40
C PRO A 140 8.74 -8.17 13.34
N TYR A 141 7.49 -8.57 13.51
CA TYR A 141 6.74 -9.27 12.47
C TYR A 141 6.47 -8.34 11.28
N LEU A 142 6.68 -8.85 10.06
CA LEU A 142 6.55 -8.05 8.84
C LEU A 142 5.14 -8.05 8.24
N TRP A 143 4.30 -9.02 8.60
CA TRP A 143 2.95 -9.13 8.05
C TRP A 143 2.10 -7.85 8.21
N PRO A 144 2.16 -7.06 9.31
CA PRO A 144 1.29 -5.88 9.45
C PRO A 144 1.63 -4.80 8.42
N ILE A 145 2.92 -4.54 8.19
CA ILE A 145 3.34 -3.51 7.24
C ILE A 145 3.11 -3.95 5.79
N LYS A 146 3.29 -5.24 5.49
CA LYS A 146 2.96 -5.80 4.17
C LYS A 146 1.46 -5.73 3.89
N LEU A 147 0.62 -5.98 4.89
CA LEU A 147 -0.83 -5.81 4.79
C LEU A 147 -1.22 -4.36 4.49
N VAL A 148 -0.65 -3.39 5.22
CA VAL A 148 -0.88 -1.95 4.95
C VAL A 148 -0.47 -1.58 3.53
N MET A 149 0.64 -2.13 3.05
CA MET A 149 1.10 -1.93 1.67
C MET A 149 0.10 -2.48 0.65
N VAL A 150 -0.37 -3.72 0.83
CA VAL A 150 -1.42 -4.32 -0.02
C VAL A 150 -2.68 -3.46 -0.03
N VAL A 151 -3.13 -3.00 1.14
CA VAL A 151 -4.31 -2.12 1.24
C VAL A 151 -4.11 -0.83 0.44
N GLY A 152 -2.97 -0.16 0.58
CA GLY A 152 -2.72 1.07 -0.19
C GLY A 152 -2.59 0.84 -1.69
N ILE A 153 -2.02 -0.29 -2.13
CA ILE A 153 -1.99 -0.67 -3.54
C ILE A 153 -3.41 -0.90 -4.07
N VAL A 154 -4.27 -1.60 -3.31
CA VAL A 154 -5.69 -1.79 -3.68
C VAL A 154 -6.39 -0.44 -3.82
N LEU A 155 -6.17 0.49 -2.88
CA LEU A 155 -6.75 1.84 -2.96
C LEU A 155 -6.23 2.62 -4.19
N MET A 156 -4.94 2.51 -4.52
CA MET A 156 -4.38 3.12 -5.74
C MET A 156 -4.98 2.51 -7.00
N LEU A 157 -5.19 1.19 -7.02
CA LEU A 157 -5.81 0.51 -8.16
C LEU A 157 -7.26 0.98 -8.35
N LEU A 158 -8.03 1.08 -7.26
CA LEU A 158 -9.39 1.64 -7.31
C LEU A 158 -9.39 3.08 -7.81
N GLN A 159 -8.43 3.90 -7.38
CA GLN A 159 -8.29 5.26 -7.86
C GLN A 159 -7.92 5.33 -9.34
N ALA A 160 -6.99 4.49 -9.82
CA ALA A 160 -6.60 4.44 -11.23
C ALA A 160 -7.78 4.00 -12.13
N VAL A 161 -8.59 3.04 -11.67
CA VAL A 161 -9.84 2.66 -12.34
C VAL A 161 -10.84 3.82 -12.36
N SER A 162 -10.96 4.56 -11.26
CA SER A 162 -11.81 5.76 -11.19
C SER A 162 -11.40 6.82 -12.22
N GLU A 163 -10.11 7.12 -12.36
CA GLU A 163 -9.61 8.06 -13.37
C GLU A 163 -9.87 7.56 -14.80
N LEU A 164 -9.63 6.28 -15.08
CA LEU A 164 -9.94 5.68 -16.38
C LEU A 164 -11.43 5.87 -16.75
N LEU A 165 -12.34 5.65 -15.80
CA LEU A 165 -13.78 5.83 -16.03
C LEU A 165 -14.13 7.31 -16.30
N LYS A 166 -13.53 8.24 -15.57
CA LYS A 166 -13.72 9.69 -15.81
C LYS A 166 -13.21 10.09 -17.19
N ASP A 167 -12.05 9.59 -17.60
CA ASP A 167 -11.48 9.91 -18.91
C ASP A 167 -12.32 9.33 -20.06
N ILE A 168 -12.87 8.12 -19.90
CA ILE A 168 -13.84 7.55 -20.85
C ILE A 168 -15.08 8.43 -20.97
N LEU A 169 -15.58 8.98 -19.87
CA LEU A 169 -16.74 9.87 -19.89
C LEU A 169 -16.42 11.23 -20.54
N ARG A 170 -15.23 11.79 -20.31
CA ARG A 170 -14.73 12.99 -21.00
C ARG A 170 -14.63 12.78 -22.52
N ILE A 171 -14.16 11.60 -22.94
CA ILE A 171 -14.11 11.22 -24.37
C ILE A 171 -15.52 11.19 -24.97
N ARG A 172 -16.53 10.73 -24.20
CA ARG A 172 -17.94 10.72 -24.61
C ARG A 172 -18.60 12.10 -24.61
N GLY A 173 -17.92 13.13 -24.13
CA GLY A 173 -18.42 14.51 -24.10
C GLY A 173 -19.23 14.87 -22.86
N HIS A 174 -19.08 14.13 -21.76
CA HIS A 174 -19.60 14.54 -20.46
C HIS A 174 -18.54 15.35 -19.70
N ASP A 175 -18.92 16.52 -19.18
CA ASP A 175 -18.05 17.36 -18.36
C ASP A 175 -18.07 16.89 -16.89
N ILE A 176 -16.91 16.46 -16.38
CA ILE A 176 -16.70 15.96 -15.01
C ILE A 176 -15.32 16.31 -14.45
#